data_AF-A0A6M5JHK3-F1
#
_entry.id   AF-A0A6M5JHK3-F1
#
_cell.length_a   1.000
_cell.length_b   1.000
_cell.length_c   1.000
_cell.angle_alpha   90.00
_cell.angle_beta   90.00
_cell.angle_gamma   90.00
#
_symmetry.space_group_name_H-M   'P 1'
#
loop_
_entity.id
_entity.type
_entity.pdbx_description
1 polymer ?
#
loop_
_entity_poly.entity_id
_entity_poly.type
_entity_poly.pdbx_seq_one_letter_code
_entity_poly.pdbx_strand_id
1 'polypeptide(L)'
;MSVLGDRLVVAEIGPIHCPDHHIFSVRPPEGEWYPDIAERLRSWIAGLAPERDILVSSRGVTLRIRRGLLAGGVPFEGGDLAGDAPQVTILQIEDGAQAVLHVGIGGLARAP
;
A
#
# COMPACT_ATOMS: atom_id res chain seq x y z
N MET A 1 -10.86 1.28 -22.53
CA MET A 1 -9.39 1.19 -22.41
C MET A 1 -9.05 -0.15 -21.76
N SER A 2 -8.00 -0.80 -22.27
CA SER A 2 -7.80 -2.26 -22.41
C SER A 2 -8.14 -3.16 -21.20
N VAL A 3 -9.19 -3.99 -21.35
CA VAL A 3 -9.42 -5.20 -20.55
C VAL A 3 -8.74 -6.43 -21.21
N LEU A 4 -8.12 -6.24 -22.38
CA LEU A 4 -7.45 -7.30 -23.14
C LEU A 4 -6.00 -7.55 -22.69
N GLY A 5 -5.33 -6.57 -22.07
CA GLY A 5 -3.93 -6.70 -21.65
C GLY A 5 -3.74 -7.67 -20.48
N ASP A 6 -4.56 -7.54 -19.43
CA ASP A 6 -4.39 -8.31 -18.19
C ASP A 6 -4.67 -9.82 -18.39
N ARG A 7 -5.56 -10.17 -19.33
CA ARG A 7 -5.90 -11.57 -19.62
C ARG A 7 -4.76 -12.34 -20.30
N LEU A 8 -3.90 -11.66 -21.07
CA LEU A 8 -2.75 -12.30 -21.72
C LEU A 8 -1.66 -12.62 -20.69
N VAL A 9 -1.40 -11.69 -19.77
CA VAL A 9 -0.39 -11.87 -18.72
C VAL A 9 -0.78 -13.00 -17.76
N VAL A 10 -1.99 -13.00 -17.21
CA VAL A 10 -2.42 -14.07 -16.29
C VAL A 10 -2.47 -15.44 -16.99
N ALA A 11 -2.80 -15.49 -18.28
CA ALA A 11 -2.76 -16.73 -19.05
C ALA A 11 -1.33 -17.28 -19.25
N GLU A 12 -0.33 -16.40 -19.32
CA GLU A 12 1.08 -16.75 -19.53
C GLU A 12 1.80 -17.12 -18.23
N ILE A 13 1.65 -16.31 -17.18
CA ILE A 13 2.41 -16.45 -15.93
C ILE A 13 1.58 -16.98 -14.74
N GLY A 14 0.29 -17.21 -14.93
CA GLY A 14 -0.61 -17.71 -13.89
C GLY A 14 -1.10 -16.62 -12.93
N PRO A 15 -1.60 -16.99 -11.73
CA PRO A 15 -2.15 -16.04 -10.76
C PRO A 15 -1.11 -15.01 -10.30
N ILE A 16 -1.39 -13.73 -10.53
CA ILE A 16 -0.50 -12.62 -10.19
C ILE A 16 -0.89 -11.88 -8.89
N HIS A 17 -1.94 -12.32 -8.22
CA HIS A 17 -2.52 -11.64 -7.06
C HIS A 17 -2.44 -12.53 -5.81
N CYS A 18 -1.93 -11.98 -4.71
CA CYS A 18 -2.00 -12.58 -3.38
C CYS A 18 -3.39 -12.32 -2.77
N PRO A 19 -4.24 -13.35 -2.63
CA PRO A 19 -5.61 -13.17 -2.13
C PRO A 19 -5.64 -12.71 -0.67
N ASP A 20 -4.70 -13.15 0.16
CA ASP A 20 -4.67 -12.84 1.60
C ASP A 20 -4.30 -11.38 1.87
N HIS A 21 -3.43 -10.82 1.04
CA HIS A 21 -2.90 -9.47 1.23
C HIS A 21 -3.48 -8.45 0.25
N HIS A 22 -4.28 -8.87 -0.74
CA HIS A 22 -4.87 -8.02 -1.77
C HIS A 22 -3.85 -7.16 -2.55
N ILE A 23 -2.77 -7.79 -2.98
CA ILE A 23 -1.64 -7.15 -3.69
C ILE A 23 -1.06 -8.08 -4.76
N PHE A 24 -0.13 -7.58 -5.58
CA PHE A 24 0.54 -8.42 -6.59
C PHE A 24 1.55 -9.38 -5.95
N SER A 25 1.52 -10.65 -6.35
CA SER A 25 2.45 -11.70 -5.92
C SER A 25 3.57 -11.97 -6.94
N VAL A 26 3.56 -11.27 -8.07
CA VAL A 26 4.58 -11.40 -9.13
C VAL A 26 5.25 -10.05 -9.36
N ARG A 27 6.58 -10.04 -9.32
CA ARG A 27 7.38 -8.84 -9.61
C ARG A 27 7.25 -8.48 -11.09
N PRO A 28 6.87 -7.23 -11.43
CA PRO A 28 6.89 -6.79 -12.82
C PRO A 28 8.34 -6.73 -13.36
N PRO A 29 8.59 -7.10 -14.64
CA PRO A 29 9.95 -7.24 -15.20
C PRO A 29 10.83 -5.98 -15.12
N GLU A 30 10.23 -4.80 -15.00
CA GLU A 30 10.94 -3.51 -14.94
C GLU A 30 10.31 -2.55 -13.91
N GLY A 31 9.44 -3.07 -13.04
CA GLY A 31 8.78 -2.26 -12.03
C GLY A 31 9.45 -2.41 -10.67
N GLU A 32 9.13 -1.47 -9.78
CA GLU A 32 9.54 -1.55 -8.39
C GLU A 32 8.81 -2.67 -7.66
N TRP A 33 9.49 -3.23 -6.67
CA TRP A 33 8.90 -4.18 -5.73
C TRP A 33 8.78 -3.57 -4.34
N TYR A 34 8.14 -4.29 -3.43
CA TYR A 34 7.84 -3.78 -2.08
C TYR A 34 9.08 -3.27 -1.33
N PRO A 35 10.25 -3.94 -1.36
CA PRO A 35 11.47 -3.41 -0.74
C PRO A 35 11.97 -2.12 -1.40
N ASP A 36 11.89 -2.02 -2.72
CA ASP A 36 12.33 -0.84 -3.49
C ASP A 36 11.46 0.38 -3.13
N ILE A 37 10.14 0.16 -3.04
CA ILE A 37 9.19 1.19 -2.61
C ILE A 37 9.44 1.58 -1.15
N ALA A 38 9.71 0.62 -0.27
CA ALA A 38 9.99 0.87 1.14
C ALA A 38 11.26 1.71 1.32
N GLU A 39 12.34 1.39 0.62
CA GLU A 39 13.59 2.14 0.68
C GLU A 39 13.42 3.60 0.23
N ARG A 40 12.77 3.80 -0.91
CA ARG A 40 12.43 5.15 -1.38
C ARG A 40 11.58 5.92 -0.37
N LEU A 41 10.60 5.27 0.24
CA LEU A 41 9.74 5.89 1.25
C LEU A 41 10.51 6.22 2.53
N ARG A 42 11.45 5.37 2.98
CA ARG A 42 12.33 5.66 4.12
C ARG A 42 13.15 6.92 3.86
N SER A 43 13.75 7.03 2.67
CA SER A 43 14.49 8.23 2.27
C SER A 43 13.62 9.48 2.28
N TRP A 44 12.39 9.39 1.73
CA TRP A 44 11.45 10.51 1.74
C TRP A 44 10.98 10.89 3.15
N ILE A 45 10.68 9.90 4.02
CA ILE A 45 10.30 10.12 5.42
C ILE A 45 11.44 10.82 6.19
N ALA A 46 12.69 10.41 5.98
CA ALA A 46 13.84 11.02 6.63
C ALA A 46 14.04 12.50 6.27
N GLY A 47 13.46 12.96 5.16
CA GLY A 47 13.47 14.35 4.74
C GLY A 47 12.32 15.20 5.29
N LEU A 48 11.39 14.61 6.07
CA LEU A 48 10.27 15.34 6.67
C LEU A 48 10.70 16.06 7.95
N ALA A 49 10.04 17.18 8.24
CA ALA A 49 10.18 17.90 9.50
C ALA A 49 9.25 17.24 10.55
N PRO A 50 9.77 16.48 11.53
CA PRO A 50 8.96 15.71 12.48
C PRO A 50 8.09 16.59 13.40
N GLU A 51 8.45 17.85 13.58
CA GLU A 51 7.75 18.82 14.44
C GLU A 51 6.51 19.47 13.79
N ARG A 52 6.13 19.06 12.57
CA ARG A 52 5.00 19.62 11.85
C ARG A 52 3.99 18.56 11.44
N ASP A 53 2.73 18.94 11.42
CA ASP A 53 1.68 18.15 10.79
C ASP A 53 1.85 18.19 9.26
N ILE A 54 1.80 17.01 8.63
CA ILE A 54 1.99 16.87 7.18
C ILE A 54 0.80 16.13 6.59
N LEU A 55 0.02 16.81 5.76
CA LEU A 55 -1.01 16.19 4.94
C LEU A 55 -0.39 15.56 3.70
N VAL A 56 -0.67 14.28 3.46
CA VAL A 56 -0.18 13.55 2.29
C VAL A 56 -1.28 12.78 1.60
N SER A 57 -1.37 12.97 0.29
CA SER A 57 -2.19 12.13 -0.59
C SER A 57 -1.35 10.99 -1.14
N SER A 58 -1.84 9.76 -1.03
CA SER A 58 -1.13 8.54 -1.45
C SER A 58 -2.07 7.59 -2.19
N ARG A 59 -1.54 6.50 -2.73
CA ARG A 59 -2.28 5.50 -3.49
C ARG A 59 -1.92 4.08 -3.03
N GLY A 60 -2.89 3.18 -3.10
CA GLY A 60 -2.76 1.72 -3.01
C GLY A 60 -1.58 1.21 -2.17
N VAL A 61 -0.68 0.48 -2.82
CA VAL A 61 0.49 -0.15 -2.18
C VAL A 61 1.42 0.83 -1.49
N THR A 62 1.64 2.03 -2.06
CA THR A 62 2.50 3.06 -1.45
C THR A 62 1.96 3.51 -0.09
N LEU A 63 0.64 3.70 0.01
CA LEU A 63 -0.01 4.05 1.28
C LEU A 63 0.19 2.93 2.30
N ARG A 64 0.01 1.67 1.89
CA ARG A 64 0.10 0.51 2.78
C ARG A 64 1.52 0.25 3.28
N ILE A 65 2.53 0.36 2.41
CA ILE A 65 3.94 0.27 2.82
C ILE A 65 4.30 1.42 3.74
N ARG A 66 3.91 2.66 3.41
CA ARG A 66 4.20 3.81 4.28
C ARG A 66 3.58 3.66 5.67
N ARG A 67 2.34 3.18 5.74
CA ARG A 67 1.68 2.87 7.01
C ARG A 67 2.43 1.78 7.77
N GLY A 68 2.91 0.74 7.08
CA GLY A 68 3.78 -0.28 7.65
C GLY A 68 5.06 0.31 8.28
N LEU A 69 5.74 1.19 7.54
CA LEU A 69 6.95 1.87 8.01
C LEU A 69 6.72 2.78 9.23
N LEU A 70 5.56 3.43 9.31
CA LEU A 70 5.28 4.43 10.34
C LEU A 70 4.55 3.87 11.55
N ALA A 71 3.73 2.83 11.40
CA ALA A 71 2.84 2.31 12.45
C ALA A 71 2.78 0.78 12.52
N GLY A 72 3.68 0.08 11.81
CA GLY A 72 3.72 -1.37 11.75
C GLY A 72 2.68 -1.98 10.80
N GLY A 73 2.82 -3.29 10.59
CA GLY A 73 1.99 -4.07 9.69
C GLY A 73 2.26 -5.56 9.85
N VAL A 74 1.81 -6.35 8.87
CA VAL A 74 2.21 -7.76 8.79
C VAL A 74 3.52 -7.88 8.01
N PRO A 75 4.42 -8.80 8.41
CA PRO A 75 5.63 -9.06 7.64
C PRO A 75 5.30 -9.49 6.21
N PHE A 76 5.89 -8.82 5.23
CA PHE A 76 5.69 -9.10 3.82
C PHE A 76 6.93 -8.69 3.00
N GLU A 77 7.50 -9.61 2.23
CA GLU A 77 8.66 -9.37 1.36
C GLU A 77 9.84 -8.66 2.07
N GLY A 78 10.07 -8.94 3.36
CA GLY A 78 11.16 -8.35 4.15
C GLY A 78 10.87 -6.96 4.76
N GLY A 79 9.64 -6.46 4.65
CA GLY A 79 9.18 -5.25 5.32
C GLY A 79 7.81 -5.43 5.98
N ASP A 80 7.21 -4.32 6.43
CA ASP A 80 5.88 -4.30 7.02
C ASP A 80 4.85 -3.77 6.01
N LEU A 81 3.76 -4.52 5.83
CA LEU A 81 2.65 -4.15 4.98
C LEU A 81 1.41 -3.90 5.84
N ALA A 82 0.90 -2.68 5.83
CA ALA A 82 -0.37 -2.40 6.50
C ALA A 82 -1.56 -3.01 5.74
N GLY A 83 -2.66 -3.25 6.46
CA GLY A 83 -3.93 -3.69 5.88
C GLY A 83 -4.50 -2.69 4.86
N ASP A 84 -5.45 -3.14 4.05
CA ASP A 84 -6.05 -2.28 3.02
C ASP A 84 -6.85 -1.12 3.62
N ALA A 85 -7.10 -0.08 2.82
CA ALA A 85 -7.95 1.04 3.19
C ALA A 85 -8.84 1.42 2.00
N PRO A 86 -10.17 1.57 2.20
CA PRO A 86 -11.05 2.08 1.16
C PRO A 86 -10.52 3.39 0.55
N GLN A 87 -10.72 3.58 -0.74
CA GLN A 87 -10.48 4.86 -1.41
C GLN A 87 -11.17 5.99 -0.66
N VAL A 88 -10.49 7.14 -0.60
CA VAL A 88 -10.92 8.34 0.11
C VAL A 88 -10.93 8.17 1.65
N THR A 89 -10.31 7.13 2.19
CA THR A 89 -10.08 7.02 3.65
C THR A 89 -9.01 8.03 4.11
N ILE A 90 -9.29 8.73 5.22
CA ILE A 90 -8.36 9.63 5.90
C ILE A 90 -7.91 8.99 7.20
N LEU A 91 -6.59 8.91 7.38
CA LEU A 91 -5.93 8.27 8.51
C LEU A 91 -4.97 9.28 9.14
N GLN A 92 -4.88 9.27 10.45
CA GLN A 92 -3.83 9.95 11.21
C GLN A 92 -2.82 8.90 11.67
N ILE A 93 -1.54 9.25 11.61
CA ILE A 93 -0.45 8.46 12.20
C ILE A 93 0.33 9.39 13.11
N GLU A 94 0.48 8.99 14.37
CA GLU A 94 1.14 9.75 15.43
C GLU A 94 1.83 8.77 16.37
N ASP A 95 3.11 9.01 16.68
CA ASP A 95 3.91 8.20 17.63
C ASP A 95 3.84 6.69 17.40
N GLY A 96 3.87 6.25 16.15
CA GLY A 96 3.81 4.83 15.80
C GLY A 96 2.42 4.22 15.84
N ALA A 97 1.38 5.00 16.15
CA ALA A 97 0.00 4.56 16.22
C ALA A 97 -0.83 5.15 15.07
N GLN A 98 -1.88 4.42 14.67
CA GLN A 98 -2.78 4.85 13.60
C GLN A 98 -4.21 5.02 14.12
N ALA A 99 -4.85 6.13 13.74
CA ALA A 99 -6.28 6.37 13.92
C ALA A 99 -6.99 6.58 12.58
N VAL A 100 -8.21 6.07 12.44
CA VAL A 100 -9.08 6.31 11.28
C VAL A 100 -9.94 7.54 11.55
N LEU A 101 -9.76 8.61 10.77
CA LEU A 101 -10.54 9.84 10.89
C LEU A 101 -11.78 9.84 10.01
N HIS A 102 -11.68 9.21 8.83
CA HIS A 102 -12.78 9.04 7.90
C HIS A 102 -12.59 7.77 7.08
N VAL A 103 -13.63 6.97 6.93
CA VAL A 103 -13.65 5.83 6.02
C VAL A 103 -14.38 6.24 4.75
N GLY A 104 -13.68 6.20 3.63
CA GLY A 104 -14.28 6.48 2.34
C GLY A 104 -15.15 5.31 1.84
N ILE A 105 -15.98 5.59 0.84
CA ILE A 105 -16.98 4.66 0.30
C ILE A 105 -16.50 3.89 -0.95
N GLY A 106 -15.22 3.98 -1.33
CA GLY A 106 -14.68 3.28 -2.49
C GLY A 106 -13.82 2.06 -2.12
N GLY A 107 -14.08 0.90 -2.70
CA GLY A 107 -13.44 -0.37 -2.33
C GLY A 107 -14.50 -1.36 -1.82
N LEU A 108 -14.30 -2.66 -2.06
CA LEU A 108 -15.24 -3.71 -1.64
C LEU A 108 -15.49 -3.60 -0.13
N ALA A 109 -16.59 -2.93 0.23
CA ALA A 109 -17.15 -3.02 1.56
C ALA A 109 -17.40 -4.49 1.85
N ARG A 110 -16.77 -5.06 2.88
CA ARG A 110 -17.40 -6.17 3.56
C ARG A 110 -18.57 -5.57 4.34
N ALA A 111 -19.78 -5.81 3.85
CA ALA A 111 -20.92 -5.91 4.75
C ALA A 111 -20.60 -6.97 5.83
N PRO A 112 -21.10 -6.81 7.06
CA PRO A 112 -20.89 -7.76 8.15
C PRO A 112 -21.33 -9.18 7.78
#